data_AF-A0A2B2LUD7-F1
#
_entry.id   AF-A0A2B2LUD7-F1
#
_cell.length_a   1.000
_cell.length_b   1.000
_cell.length_c   1.000
_cell.angle_alpha   90.00
_cell.angle_beta   90.00
_cell.angle_gamma   90.00
#
_symmetry.space_group_name_H-M   'P 1'
#
loop_
_entity.id
_entity.type
_entity.pdbx_description
1 polymer ?
#
loop_
_entity_poly.entity_id
_entity_poly.type
_entity_poly.pdbx_seq_one_letter_code
_entity_poly.pdbx_strand_id
1 'polypeptide(L)'
;MTEKIHERQERENQDIETLVALKDAGSNLTKVHYLEHYFLVDTIEIAEKIADVLHGKGYDIYEPSEQISEDGLSFYVFIVGKNCIPTKENVWEETKQMAELAILHSGTRYRF
;
A
#
# COMPACT_ATOMS: atom_id res chain seq x y z
N MET A 1 20.62 10.45 -5.88
CA MET A 1 20.16 10.84 -4.53
C MET A 1 18.96 11.78 -4.59
N THR A 2 18.86 12.60 -5.64
CA THR A 2 17.73 13.48 -5.98
C THR A 2 16.47 12.75 -6.48
N GLU A 3 16.62 11.62 -7.18
CA GLU A 3 15.49 10.80 -7.68
C GLU A 3 14.53 10.38 -6.54
N LYS A 4 15.07 9.82 -5.45
CA LYS A 4 14.28 9.41 -4.26
C LYS A 4 13.49 10.53 -3.59
N ILE A 5 13.91 11.79 -3.74
CA ILE A 5 13.21 12.93 -3.14
C ILE A 5 12.04 13.35 -4.03
N HIS A 6 12.23 13.28 -5.35
CA HIS A 6 11.21 13.66 -6.31
C HIS A 6 10.03 12.68 -6.31
N GLU A 7 10.34 11.38 -6.36
CA GLU A 7 9.34 10.31 -6.36
C GLU A 7 8.49 10.32 -5.08
N ARG A 8 9.15 10.57 -3.92
CA ARG A 8 8.47 10.81 -2.64
C ARG A 8 7.52 12.01 -2.69
N GLN A 9 7.96 13.12 -3.27
CA GLN A 9 7.15 14.35 -3.35
C GLN A 9 5.92 14.15 -4.25
N GLU A 10 6.07 13.43 -5.36
CA GLU A 10 4.97 13.11 -6.25
C GLU A 10 3.92 12.24 -5.54
N ARG A 11 4.36 11.20 -4.81
CA ARG A 11 3.43 10.36 -4.06
C ARG A 11 2.73 11.11 -2.93
N GLU A 12 3.47 11.89 -2.14
CA GLU A 12 2.87 12.73 -1.10
C GLU A 12 1.85 13.72 -1.70
N ASN A 13 2.08 14.25 -2.90
CA ASN A 13 1.14 15.12 -3.59
C ASN A 13 -0.12 14.37 -4.04
N GLN A 14 0.02 13.15 -4.57
CA GLN A 14 -1.13 12.31 -4.94
C GLN A 14 -2.02 11.96 -3.74
N ASP A 15 -1.41 11.65 -2.59
CA ASP A 15 -2.15 11.38 -1.36
C ASP A 15 -2.93 12.63 -0.92
N ILE A 16 -2.31 13.82 -1.00
CA ILE A 16 -2.98 15.10 -0.70
C ILE A 16 -4.14 15.36 -1.66
N GLU A 17 -3.94 15.20 -2.96
CA GLU A 17 -4.97 15.39 -3.98
C GLU A 17 -6.16 14.46 -3.73
N THR A 18 -5.89 13.20 -3.37
CA THR A 18 -6.93 12.22 -3.03
C THR A 18 -7.72 12.64 -1.79
N LEU A 19 -7.04 13.07 -0.71
CA LEU A 19 -7.70 13.55 0.50
C LEU A 19 -8.54 14.81 0.25
N VAL A 20 -8.06 15.73 -0.59
CA VAL A 20 -8.82 16.92 -1.00
C VAL A 20 -10.07 16.51 -1.78
N ALA A 21 -9.92 15.64 -2.78
CA ALA A 21 -11.05 15.15 -3.57
C ALA A 21 -12.11 14.43 -2.72
N LEU A 22 -11.69 13.61 -1.76
CA LEU A 22 -12.59 12.92 -0.84
C LEU A 22 -13.37 13.91 0.04
N LYS A 23 -12.69 14.94 0.54
CA LYS A 23 -13.31 16.01 1.34
C LYS A 23 -14.30 16.82 0.53
N ASP A 24 -13.94 17.19 -0.71
CA ASP A 24 -14.80 17.95 -1.62
C ASP A 24 -16.03 17.14 -2.05
N ALA A 25 -15.90 15.82 -2.14
CA ALA A 25 -17.03 14.90 -2.32
C ALA A 25 -17.93 14.73 -1.08
N GLY A 26 -17.59 15.37 0.04
CA GLY A 26 -18.37 15.37 1.29
C GLY A 26 -17.95 14.31 2.31
N SER A 27 -16.82 13.61 2.11
CA SER A 27 -16.31 12.65 3.08
C SER A 27 -15.90 13.33 4.39
N ASN A 28 -16.27 12.72 5.51
CA ASN A 28 -15.81 13.18 6.82
C ASN A 28 -14.48 12.50 7.20
N LEU A 29 -13.36 13.14 6.86
CA LEU A 29 -12.02 12.62 7.11
C LEU A 29 -11.57 12.69 8.58
N THR A 30 -12.38 13.24 9.49
CA THR A 30 -12.07 13.20 10.95
C THR A 30 -12.53 11.90 11.61
N LYS A 31 -13.28 11.07 10.88
CA LYS A 31 -13.72 9.75 11.33
C LYS A 31 -12.71 8.68 10.91
N VAL A 32 -12.90 7.48 11.46
CA VAL A 32 -12.17 6.29 11.02
C VAL A 32 -12.66 5.90 9.63
N HIS A 33 -11.70 5.63 8.75
CA HIS A 33 -11.90 5.05 7.42
C HIS A 33 -11.11 3.76 7.33
N TYR A 34 -11.54 2.89 6.44
CA TYR A 34 -10.81 1.66 6.13
C TYR A 34 -9.86 1.93 4.98
N LEU A 35 -8.56 1.77 5.24
CA LEU A 35 -7.50 1.95 4.23
C LEU A 35 -7.06 0.58 3.74
N GLU A 36 -7.13 0.37 2.43
CA GLU A 36 -6.68 -0.86 1.77
C GLU A 36 -5.36 -0.62 1.03
N HIS A 37 -4.47 -1.60 1.10
CA HIS A 37 -3.24 -1.65 0.34
C HIS A 37 -3.21 -2.92 -0.51
N TYR A 38 -2.88 -2.72 -1.77
CA TYR A 38 -2.82 -3.79 -2.77
C TYR A 38 -1.36 -4.08 -3.05
N PHE A 39 -0.95 -5.33 -2.82
CA PHE A 39 0.38 -5.81 -3.13
C PHE A 39 0.33 -6.69 -4.37
N LEU A 40 1.27 -6.44 -5.28
CA LEU A 40 1.53 -7.28 -6.44
C LEU A 40 2.91 -7.90 -6.24
N VAL A 41 2.99 -9.22 -6.15
CA VAL A 41 4.22 -9.94 -5.82
C VAL A 41 4.39 -11.17 -6.70
N ASP A 42 5.65 -11.56 -6.93
CA ASP A 42 5.98 -12.62 -7.89
C ASP A 42 5.62 -14.03 -7.38
N THR A 43 5.61 -14.24 -6.07
CA THR A 43 5.36 -15.56 -5.47
C THR A 43 4.46 -15.50 -4.25
N ILE A 44 3.74 -16.61 -4.01
CA ILE A 44 2.87 -16.75 -2.84
C ILE A 44 3.64 -16.64 -1.53
N GLU A 45 4.88 -17.13 -1.47
CA GLU A 45 5.71 -17.07 -0.25
C GLU A 45 6.09 -15.64 0.13
N ILE A 46 6.18 -14.72 -0.84
CA ILE A 46 6.38 -13.28 -0.55
C ILE A 46 5.10 -12.70 0.06
N ALA A 47 3.93 -13.04 -0.50
CA ALA A 47 2.65 -12.60 0.04
C ALA A 47 2.44 -13.06 1.48
N GLU A 48 2.67 -14.35 1.75
CA GLU A 48 2.54 -14.95 3.08
C GLU A 48 3.47 -14.28 4.11
N LYS A 49 4.73 -14.00 3.76
CA LYS A 49 5.67 -13.32 4.66
C LYS A 49 5.22 -11.91 5.03
N ILE A 50 4.72 -11.14 4.07
CA ILE A 50 4.22 -9.79 4.34
C ILE A 50 2.93 -9.87 5.16
N ALA A 51 2.03 -10.78 4.81
CA ALA A 51 0.79 -11.05 5.53
C ALA A 51 1.03 -11.39 7.01
N ASP A 52 1.98 -12.26 7.32
CA ASP A 52 2.32 -12.64 8.70
C ASP A 52 2.76 -11.42 9.53
N VAL A 53 3.61 -10.56 8.95
CA VAL A 53 4.08 -9.33 9.62
C VAL A 53 2.93 -8.37 9.87
N LEU A 54 2.02 -8.21 8.92
CA LEU A 54 0.91 -7.28 9.01
C LEU A 54 -0.22 -7.81 9.90
N HIS A 55 -0.46 -9.10 9.92
CA HIS A 55 -1.41 -9.73 10.84
C HIS A 55 -1.05 -9.41 12.29
N GLY A 56 0.24 -9.54 12.65
CA GLY A 56 0.75 -9.16 13.97
C GLY A 56 0.60 -7.67 14.33
N LYS A 57 0.39 -6.80 13.32
CA LYS A 57 0.15 -5.36 13.48
C LYS A 57 -1.33 -4.97 13.45
N GLY A 58 -2.23 -5.94 13.39
CA GLY A 58 -3.68 -5.73 13.41
C GLY A 58 -4.29 -5.32 12.08
N TYR A 59 -3.70 -5.72 10.95
CA TYR A 59 -4.31 -5.60 9.64
C TYR A 59 -5.21 -6.80 9.39
N ASP A 60 -6.34 -6.56 8.72
CA ASP A 60 -7.10 -7.62 8.09
C ASP A 60 -6.36 -8.04 6.82
N ILE A 61 -6.15 -9.33 6.68
CA ILE A 61 -5.42 -9.92 5.56
C ILE A 61 -6.42 -10.68 4.70
N TYR A 62 -6.45 -10.38 3.42
CA TYR A 62 -7.25 -11.10 2.44
C TYR A 62 -6.39 -12.19 1.79
N GLU A 63 -7.03 -13.29 1.40
CA GLU A 63 -6.35 -14.40 0.75
C GLU A 63 -5.70 -13.96 -0.58
N PRO A 64 -4.41 -14.26 -0.82
CA PRO A 64 -3.77 -13.96 -2.09
C PRO A 64 -4.44 -14.68 -3.25
N SER A 65 -4.57 -13.99 -4.37
CA SER A 65 -5.11 -14.54 -5.62
C SER A 65 -4.03 -14.51 -6.70
N GLU A 66 -3.88 -15.60 -7.44
CA GLU A 66 -3.03 -15.63 -8.63
C GLU A 66 -3.74 -14.86 -9.77
N GLN A 67 -2.98 -14.03 -10.48
CA GLN A 67 -3.41 -13.23 -11.60
C GLN A 67 -2.42 -13.38 -12.75
N ILE A 68 -2.92 -13.24 -13.97
CA ILE A 68 -2.10 -13.28 -15.19
C ILE A 68 -2.25 -11.92 -15.88
N SER A 69 -1.13 -11.27 -16.19
CA SER A 69 -1.12 -9.99 -16.92
C SER A 69 -1.54 -10.19 -18.37
N GLU A 70 -1.84 -9.08 -19.06
CA GLU A 70 -2.12 -9.11 -20.52
C GLU A 70 -0.94 -9.68 -21.33
N ASP A 71 0.29 -9.51 -20.82
CA ASP A 71 1.53 -10.04 -21.42
C ASP A 71 1.84 -11.50 -21.02
N GLY A 72 0.96 -12.15 -20.25
CA GLY A 72 1.10 -13.55 -19.83
C GLY A 72 2.02 -13.78 -18.62
N LEU A 73 2.39 -12.74 -17.87
CA LEU A 73 3.15 -12.89 -16.63
C LEU A 73 2.21 -13.27 -15.49
N SER A 74 2.52 -14.35 -14.76
CA SER A 74 1.81 -14.71 -13.53
C SER A 74 2.38 -13.93 -12.34
N PHE A 75 1.49 -13.44 -11.48
CA PHE A 75 1.81 -12.77 -10.23
C PHE A 75 0.69 -13.01 -9.21
N TYR A 76 0.96 -12.78 -7.94
CA TYR A 76 -0.02 -12.85 -6.87
C TYR A 76 -0.44 -11.44 -6.45
N VAL A 77 -1.74 -11.26 -6.28
CA VAL A 77 -2.34 -10.06 -5.69
C VAL A 77 -2.92 -10.41 -4.34
N PHE A 78 -2.52 -9.68 -3.30
CA PHE A 78 -3.18 -9.76 -2.01
C PHE A 78 -3.46 -8.36 -1.46
N ILE A 79 -4.51 -8.30 -0.66
CA ILE A 79 -5.04 -7.05 -0.10
C ILE A 79 -4.82 -7.12 1.40
N VAL A 80 -4.44 -5.99 1.99
CA VAL A 80 -4.42 -5.81 3.42
C VAL A 80 -5.16 -4.52 3.76
N GLY A 81 -5.91 -4.55 4.85
CA GLY A 81 -6.75 -3.43 5.24
C GLY A 81 -6.61 -3.10 6.71
N LYS A 82 -6.74 -1.82 7.05
CA LYS A 82 -6.77 -1.37 8.44
C LYS A 82 -7.60 -0.11 8.61
N ASN A 83 -8.26 -0.03 9.76
CA ASN A 83 -8.96 1.17 10.20
C ASN A 83 -7.97 2.26 10.64
N CYS A 84 -8.03 3.43 10.01
CA CYS A 84 -7.25 4.61 10.40
C CYS A 84 -8.05 5.91 10.18
N ILE A 85 -7.68 6.99 10.87
CA ILE A 85 -8.15 8.33 10.51
C ILE A 85 -7.25 8.83 9.37
N PRO A 86 -7.78 9.13 8.17
CA PRO A 86 -6.98 9.41 6.98
C PRO A 86 -6.46 10.86 6.99
N THR A 87 -5.53 11.15 7.89
CA THR A 87 -4.73 12.37 7.82
C THR A 87 -3.56 12.17 6.86
N LYS A 88 -2.97 13.25 6.36
CA LYS A 88 -1.80 13.20 5.49
C LYS A 88 -0.68 12.36 6.13
N GLU A 89 -0.42 12.59 7.42
CA GLU A 89 0.64 11.91 8.16
C GLU A 89 0.37 10.42 8.30
N ASN A 90 -0.87 10.03 8.58
CA ASN A 90 -1.25 8.63 8.74
C ASN A 90 -1.18 7.87 7.40
N VAL A 91 -1.73 8.45 6.32
CA VAL A 91 -1.70 7.82 5.00
C VAL A 91 -0.26 7.67 4.50
N TRP A 92 0.58 8.68 4.72
CA TRP A 92 2.00 8.62 4.38
C TRP A 92 2.75 7.53 5.15
N GLU A 93 2.56 7.46 6.48
CA GLU A 93 3.23 6.47 7.31
C GLU A 93 2.79 5.04 6.95
N GLU A 94 1.49 4.82 6.71
CA GLU A 94 0.96 3.55 6.22
C GLU A 94 1.57 3.16 4.87
N THR A 95 1.55 4.07 3.89
CA THR A 95 2.13 3.84 2.56
C THR A 95 3.62 3.53 2.63
N LYS A 96 4.37 4.29 3.45
CA LYS A 96 5.80 4.08 3.64
C LYS A 96 6.08 2.70 4.24
N GLN A 97 5.35 2.30 5.27
CA GLN A 97 5.51 0.98 5.89
C GLN A 97 5.22 -0.15 4.90
N MET A 98 4.17 -0.04 4.10
CA MET A 98 3.84 -1.05 3.07
C MET A 98 4.96 -1.15 2.02
N ALA A 99 5.48 -0.01 1.55
CA ALA A 99 6.56 0.00 0.58
C ALA A 99 7.87 -0.56 1.13
N GLU A 100 8.22 -0.25 2.38
CA GLU A 100 9.39 -0.82 3.05
C GLU A 100 9.28 -2.35 3.20
N LEU A 101 8.09 -2.86 3.53
CA LEU A 101 7.82 -4.30 3.59
C LEU A 101 7.91 -4.96 2.20
N ALA A 102 7.33 -4.33 1.18
CA ALA A 102 7.42 -4.81 -0.19
C ALA A 102 8.88 -4.97 -0.63
N ILE A 103 9.72 -3.95 -0.36
CA ILE A 103 11.16 -3.98 -0.71
C ILE A 103 11.90 -5.05 0.08
N LEU A 104 11.63 -5.18 1.38
CA LEU A 104 12.29 -6.14 2.25
C LEU A 104 12.05 -7.59 1.80
N HIS A 105 10.82 -7.91 1.38
CA HIS A 105 10.41 -9.28 1.11
C HIS A 105 10.45 -9.68 -0.36
N SER A 106 10.26 -8.74 -1.30
CA SER A 106 10.40 -9.04 -2.73
C SER A 106 11.85 -9.25 -3.16
N GLY A 107 12.83 -8.79 -2.37
CA GLY A 107 14.23 -8.73 -2.78
C GLY A 107 14.47 -7.74 -3.93
N THR A 108 13.39 -7.14 -4.46
CA THR A 108 13.40 -6.22 -5.57
C THR A 108 13.60 -4.82 -5.01
N ARG A 109 14.76 -4.22 -5.35
CA ARG A 109 14.97 -2.78 -5.21
C ARG A 109 14.06 -2.05 -6.19
N TYR A 110 12.79 -1.87 -5.86
CA TYR A 110 12.00 -0.89 -6.59
C TYR A 110 12.35 0.52 -6.12
N ARG A 111 12.55 1.38 -7.11
CA ARG A 111 12.70 2.83 -6.99
C ARG A 111 11.36 3.40 -6.55
N PHE A 112 11.43 4.41 -5.68
CA PHE A 112 10.22 4.97 -5.09
C PHE A 112 9.48 5.81 -6.11
#